data_AF-A0A661JPB2-F1
#
_entry.id   AF-A0A661JPB2-F1
#
_cell.length_a   1.000
_cell.length_b   1.000
_cell.length_c   1.000
_cell.angle_alpha   90.00
_cell.angle_beta   90.00
_cell.angle_gamma   90.00
#
_symmetry.space_group_name_H-M   'P 1'
#
loop_
_entity.id
_entity.type
_entity.pdbx_description
1 polymer ?
#
loop_
_entity_poly.entity_id
_entity_poly.type
_entity_poly.pdbx_seq_one_letter_code
_entity_poly.pdbx_strand_id
1 'polypeptide(L)'
;MRVFVTDCEGPISKNDNAFELCCHFIPEGEKFFSLLSRYDDYLAYVEKREGYKAGDTLRLIVPFLIAFGASDEAIERFSAENILIMSRAKESLNYIFSLMPAFIISTSYEPYIRALSEVLSFPFDYTYCTRLRLEGFYLPEAERRRLRELSKEMVSLPMIDWPEGAQGKEDLGPHSRKAVERLDEIFWRELLCSESAQVLMGVDPVGGEAKAEAIKDVVRRVGSSLGEVIC
;
A
#
# COMPACT_ATOMS: atom_id res chain seq x y z
N MET A 1 -25.83 15.61 -7.87
CA MET A 1 -24.93 15.57 -9.05
C MET A 1 -24.13 14.30 -8.92
N ARG A 2 -24.25 13.37 -9.86
CA ARG A 2 -23.55 12.09 -9.73
C ARG A 2 -22.03 12.28 -9.78
N VAL A 3 -21.33 11.45 -9.06
CA VAL A 3 -19.86 11.42 -9.01
C VAL A 3 -19.42 9.98 -9.18
N PHE A 4 -18.43 9.76 -10.03
CA PHE A 4 -17.79 8.46 -10.19
C PHE A 4 -16.51 8.40 -9.35
N VAL A 5 -16.33 7.32 -8.61
CA VAL A 5 -15.12 7.05 -7.84
C VAL A 5 -14.66 5.65 -8.20
N THR A 6 -13.36 5.45 -8.41
CA THR A 6 -12.83 4.13 -8.70
C THR A 6 -11.49 3.93 -8.01
N ASP A 7 -11.17 2.67 -7.71
CA ASP A 7 -9.81 2.31 -7.32
C ASP A 7 -8.88 2.34 -8.54
N CYS A 8 -7.58 2.38 -8.29
CA CYS A 8 -6.56 2.29 -9.34
C CYS A 8 -6.29 0.84 -9.73
N GLU A 9 -5.75 0.05 -8.79
CA GLU A 9 -5.29 -1.32 -9.04
C GLU A 9 -6.49 -2.25 -9.18
N GLY A 10 -6.59 -2.97 -10.30
CA GLY A 10 -7.74 -3.78 -10.69
C GLY A 10 -8.63 -3.10 -11.74
N PRO A 11 -9.36 -2.02 -11.42
CA PRO A 11 -10.23 -1.35 -12.39
C PRO A 11 -9.49 -0.60 -13.51
N ILE A 12 -8.37 0.06 -13.19
CA ILE A 12 -7.62 0.91 -14.13
C ILE A 12 -6.28 0.29 -14.48
N SER A 13 -5.52 -0.18 -13.50
CA SER A 13 -4.20 -0.74 -13.67
C SER A 13 -4.16 -2.24 -13.41
N LYS A 14 -3.28 -2.95 -14.13
CA LYS A 14 -2.94 -4.35 -13.89
C LYS A 14 -1.82 -4.53 -12.86
N ASN A 15 -1.06 -3.47 -12.59
CA ASN A 15 0.04 -3.54 -11.66
C ASN A 15 -0.46 -3.66 -10.22
N ASP A 16 0.33 -4.31 -9.38
CA ASP A 16 0.35 -4.11 -7.94
C ASP A 16 1.66 -3.37 -7.63
N ASN A 17 1.57 -2.05 -7.42
CA ASN A 17 2.77 -1.22 -7.37
C ASN A 17 3.67 -1.56 -6.17
N ALA A 18 3.06 -1.87 -5.04
CA ALA A 18 3.79 -2.18 -3.82
C ALA A 18 4.52 -3.54 -3.94
N PHE A 19 3.84 -4.54 -4.52
CA PHE A 19 4.44 -5.82 -4.85
C PHE A 19 5.60 -5.68 -5.85
N GLU A 20 5.40 -4.94 -6.94
CA GLU A 20 6.40 -4.74 -7.98
C GLU A 20 7.65 -4.01 -7.46
N LEU A 21 7.47 -3.00 -6.60
CA LEU A 21 8.58 -2.33 -5.92
C LEU A 21 9.38 -3.30 -5.04
N CYS A 22 8.70 -4.14 -4.26
CA CYS A 22 9.38 -5.17 -3.48
C CYS A 22 10.15 -6.15 -4.38
N CYS A 23 9.55 -6.64 -5.45
CA CYS A 23 10.22 -7.51 -6.43
C CYS A 23 11.44 -6.86 -7.08
N HIS A 24 11.39 -5.55 -7.32
CA HIS A 24 12.49 -4.81 -7.94
C HIS A 24 13.66 -4.57 -6.98
N PHE A 25 13.38 -4.10 -5.75
CA PHE A 25 14.43 -3.65 -4.83
C PHE A 25 14.91 -4.75 -3.87
N ILE A 26 14.03 -5.67 -3.45
CA ILE A 26 14.28 -6.59 -2.35
C ILE A 26 14.57 -7.99 -2.90
N PRO A 27 15.68 -8.64 -2.51
CA PRO A 27 15.92 -10.06 -2.82
C PRO A 27 14.77 -10.93 -2.31
N GLU A 28 14.26 -11.82 -3.16
CA GLU A 28 13.06 -12.64 -2.85
C GLU A 28 11.82 -11.77 -2.52
N GLY A 29 11.74 -10.59 -3.15
CA GLY A 29 10.71 -9.57 -2.92
C GLY A 29 9.27 -10.07 -3.07
N GLU A 30 9.01 -11.02 -3.97
CA GLU A 30 7.71 -11.67 -4.12
C GLU A 30 7.28 -12.34 -2.80
N LYS A 31 8.12 -13.23 -2.27
CA LYS A 31 7.82 -13.96 -1.03
C LYS A 31 7.76 -13.03 0.17
N PHE A 32 8.67 -12.05 0.22
CA PHE A 32 8.69 -11.02 1.26
C PHE A 32 7.37 -10.24 1.28
N PHE A 33 6.92 -9.73 0.13
CA PHE A 33 5.69 -8.96 0.03
C PHE A 33 4.47 -9.81 0.34
N SER A 34 4.35 -11.02 -0.23
CA SER A 34 3.21 -11.90 0.03
C SER A 34 3.07 -12.23 1.51
N LEU A 35 4.17 -12.46 2.23
CA LEU A 35 4.13 -12.67 3.68
C LEU A 35 3.59 -11.44 4.42
N LEU A 36 4.07 -10.25 4.07
CA LEU A 36 3.64 -9.01 4.71
C LEU A 36 2.20 -8.63 4.38
N SER A 37 1.76 -8.86 3.14
CA SER A 37 0.37 -8.67 2.73
C SER A 37 -0.57 -9.61 3.51
N ARG A 38 -0.19 -10.87 3.69
CA ARG A 38 -0.96 -11.81 4.52
C ARG A 38 -0.97 -11.42 6.00
N TYR A 39 0.13 -10.85 6.47
CA TYR A 39 0.21 -10.33 7.84
C TYR A 39 -0.67 -9.08 8.05
N ASP A 40 -0.65 -8.12 7.13
CA ASP A 40 -1.53 -6.94 7.10
C ASP A 40 -3.01 -7.36 7.13
N ASP A 41 -3.40 -8.31 6.26
CA ASP A 41 -4.76 -8.87 6.24
C ASP A 41 -5.15 -9.52 7.57
N TYR A 42 -4.24 -10.30 8.17
CA TYR A 42 -4.48 -10.91 9.48
C TYR A 42 -4.69 -9.83 10.55
N LEU A 43 -3.83 -8.80 10.61
CA LEU A 43 -3.95 -7.72 11.58
C LEU A 43 -5.25 -6.93 11.42
N ALA A 44 -5.64 -6.63 10.17
CA ALA A 44 -6.80 -5.81 9.88
C ALA A 44 -8.13 -6.55 10.03
N TYR A 45 -8.22 -7.79 9.52
CA TYR A 45 -9.49 -8.49 9.38
C TYR A 45 -9.72 -9.62 10.40
N VAL A 46 -8.64 -10.29 10.84
CA VAL A 46 -8.72 -11.41 11.78
C VAL A 46 -8.56 -10.93 13.21
N GLU A 47 -7.40 -10.36 13.54
CA GLU A 47 -7.12 -9.81 14.87
C GLU A 47 -7.89 -8.51 15.12
N LYS A 48 -8.16 -7.74 14.06
CA LYS A 48 -8.77 -6.39 14.13
C LYS A 48 -8.03 -5.51 15.12
N ARG A 49 -6.70 -5.50 14.97
CA ARG A 49 -5.79 -4.79 15.89
C ARG A 49 -6.18 -3.32 15.98
N GLU A 50 -6.37 -2.85 17.21
CA GLU A 50 -6.79 -1.47 17.46
C GLU A 50 -5.80 -0.47 16.86
N GLY A 51 -6.30 0.50 16.09
CA GLY A 51 -5.48 1.51 15.42
C GLY A 51 -4.71 1.01 14.19
N TYR A 52 -4.95 -0.22 13.72
CA TYR A 52 -4.38 -0.76 12.49
C TYR A 52 -5.44 -0.81 11.38
N LYS A 53 -5.03 -0.60 10.13
CA LYS A 53 -5.94 -0.57 8.97
C LYS A 53 -5.38 -1.39 7.81
N ALA A 54 -6.28 -1.98 7.02
CA ALA A 54 -5.91 -2.70 5.81
C ALA A 54 -5.24 -1.77 4.79
N GLY A 55 -4.21 -2.27 4.11
CA GLY A 55 -3.37 -1.50 3.19
C GLY A 55 -2.11 -0.97 3.85
N ASP A 56 -1.89 -1.26 5.13
CA ASP A 56 -0.68 -0.89 5.86
C ASP A 56 0.53 -1.72 5.43
N THR A 57 0.36 -2.74 4.57
CA THR A 57 1.48 -3.37 3.85
C THR A 57 2.42 -2.30 3.25
N LEU A 58 1.87 -1.26 2.63
CA LEU A 58 2.67 -0.16 2.05
C LEU A 58 3.43 0.65 3.10
N ARG A 59 2.99 0.67 4.35
CA ARG A 59 3.75 1.28 5.44
C ARG A 59 4.87 0.36 5.90
N LEU A 60 4.57 -0.93 6.05
CA LEU A 60 5.50 -1.94 6.56
C LEU A 60 6.71 -2.18 5.64
N ILE A 61 6.55 -2.06 4.32
CA ILE A 61 7.64 -2.35 3.37
C ILE A 61 8.67 -1.21 3.23
N VAL A 62 8.31 0.03 3.55
CA VAL A 62 9.13 1.22 3.23
C VAL A 62 10.51 1.21 3.89
N PRO A 63 10.68 0.85 5.18
CA PRO A 63 12.02 0.75 5.78
C PRO A 63 12.93 -0.19 4.98
N PHE A 64 12.38 -1.31 4.51
CA PHE A 64 13.12 -2.28 3.71
C PHE A 64 13.45 -1.74 2.32
N LEU A 65 12.51 -1.09 1.63
CA LEU A 65 12.78 -0.42 0.35
C LEU A 65 13.96 0.55 0.49
N ILE A 66 13.97 1.40 1.52
CA ILE A 66 15.08 2.32 1.80
C ILE A 66 16.37 1.54 2.06
N ALA A 67 16.33 0.50 2.91
CA ALA A 67 17.50 -0.31 3.23
C ALA A 67 18.14 -0.99 2.01
N PHE A 68 17.34 -1.33 0.99
CA PHE A 68 17.81 -1.90 -0.27
C PHE A 68 18.11 -0.85 -1.35
N GLY A 69 18.05 0.44 -1.02
CA GLY A 69 18.53 1.51 -1.89
C GLY A 69 17.45 2.19 -2.73
N ALA A 70 16.16 1.99 -2.42
CA ALA A 70 15.11 2.81 -3.02
C ALA A 70 15.30 4.29 -2.62
N SER A 71 15.13 5.17 -3.60
CA SER A 71 15.05 6.62 -3.47
C SER A 71 13.77 7.13 -4.14
N ASP A 72 13.37 8.37 -3.88
CA ASP A 72 12.21 8.97 -4.57
C ASP A 72 12.38 8.91 -6.08
N GLU A 73 13.53 9.33 -6.60
CA GLU A 73 13.85 9.27 -8.04
C GLU A 73 13.78 7.83 -8.60
N ALA A 74 14.28 6.84 -7.85
CA ALA A 74 14.27 5.46 -8.31
C ALA A 74 12.83 4.89 -8.37
N ILE A 75 11.99 5.23 -7.39
CA ILE A 75 10.57 4.83 -7.36
C ILE A 75 9.79 5.55 -8.46
N GLU A 76 10.03 6.85 -8.67
CA GLU A 76 9.40 7.63 -9.75
C GLU A 76 9.75 7.04 -11.13
N ARG A 77 11.03 6.78 -11.38
CA ARG A 77 11.49 6.16 -12.64
C ARG A 77 10.89 4.77 -12.84
N PHE A 78 10.98 3.91 -11.82
CA PHE A 78 10.40 2.57 -11.89
C PHE A 78 8.89 2.63 -12.17
N SER A 79 8.17 3.54 -11.51
CA SER A 79 6.74 3.72 -11.72
C SER A 79 6.43 4.12 -13.15
N ALA A 80 7.13 5.11 -13.71
CA ALA A 80 6.88 5.59 -15.07
C ALA A 80 7.17 4.54 -16.16
N GLU A 81 8.16 3.68 -15.94
CA GLU A 81 8.60 2.67 -16.93
C GLU A 81 7.72 1.41 -16.96
N ASN A 82 6.94 1.12 -15.90
CA ASN A 82 6.28 -0.17 -15.72
C ASN A 82 4.73 -0.10 -15.70
N ILE A 83 4.11 1.00 -16.13
CA ILE A 83 2.64 1.13 -16.12
C ILE A 83 1.99 0.19 -17.14
N LEU A 84 1.07 -0.65 -16.63
CA LEU A 84 0.22 -1.53 -17.41
C LEU A 84 -1.25 -1.21 -17.14
N ILE A 85 -1.89 -0.54 -18.08
CA ILE A 85 -3.32 -0.21 -17.97
C ILE A 85 -4.23 -1.37 -18.41
N MET A 86 -5.41 -1.44 -17.78
CA MET A 86 -6.50 -2.30 -18.21
C MET A 86 -7.03 -1.87 -19.58
N SER A 87 -7.46 -2.86 -20.37
CA SER A 87 -7.99 -2.61 -21.70
C SER A 87 -9.15 -1.61 -21.63
N ARG A 88 -9.09 -0.54 -22.44
CA ARG A 88 -10.10 0.52 -22.51
C ARG A 88 -10.26 1.37 -21.24
N ALA A 89 -9.41 1.22 -20.22
CA ALA A 89 -9.55 1.97 -18.97
C ALA A 89 -9.39 3.49 -19.21
N LYS A 90 -8.41 3.89 -20.03
CA LYS A 90 -8.20 5.30 -20.40
C LYS A 90 -9.43 5.90 -21.07
N GLU A 91 -9.96 5.22 -22.08
CA GLU A 91 -11.10 5.68 -22.86
C GLU A 91 -12.36 5.74 -22.01
N SER A 92 -12.62 4.71 -21.22
CA SER A 92 -13.76 4.66 -20.30
C SER A 92 -13.69 5.75 -19.24
N LEU A 93 -12.53 5.92 -18.58
CA LEU A 93 -12.38 6.93 -17.53
C LEU A 93 -12.55 8.34 -18.09
N ASN A 94 -11.93 8.65 -19.23
CA ASN A 94 -12.08 9.96 -19.87
C ASN A 94 -13.51 10.21 -20.37
N TYR A 95 -14.17 9.19 -20.89
CA TYR A 95 -15.58 9.29 -21.28
C TYR A 95 -16.46 9.60 -20.07
N ILE A 96 -16.29 8.88 -18.95
CA ILE A 96 -17.02 9.14 -17.70
C ILE A 96 -16.73 10.55 -17.20
N PHE A 97 -15.46 10.98 -17.20
CA PHE A 97 -15.04 12.30 -16.77
C PHE A 97 -15.68 13.44 -17.59
N SER A 98 -15.98 13.19 -18.86
CA SER A 98 -16.71 14.14 -19.72
C SER A 98 -18.20 14.29 -19.36
N LEU A 99 -18.77 13.31 -18.66
CA LEU A 99 -20.19 13.27 -18.29
C LEU A 99 -20.42 13.71 -16.83
N MET A 100 -19.48 13.40 -15.94
CA MET A 100 -19.56 13.71 -14.52
C MET A 100 -18.16 13.76 -13.89
N PRO A 101 -17.98 14.42 -12.72
CA PRO A 101 -16.72 14.33 -11.99
C PRO A 101 -16.36 12.87 -11.70
N ALA A 102 -15.13 12.50 -12.01
CA ALA A 102 -14.54 11.19 -11.73
C ALA A 102 -13.32 11.37 -10.83
N PHE A 103 -13.10 10.45 -9.90
CA PHE A 103 -11.95 10.45 -9.00
C PHE A 103 -11.32 9.07 -8.92
N ILE A 104 -9.99 9.03 -8.78
CA ILE A 104 -9.24 7.81 -8.46
C ILE A 104 -8.87 7.86 -6.98
N ILE A 105 -9.25 6.85 -6.21
CA ILE A 105 -8.86 6.74 -4.80
C ILE A 105 -8.11 5.43 -4.63
N SER A 106 -6.79 5.53 -4.46
CA SER A 106 -5.88 4.40 -4.48
C SER A 106 -5.04 4.32 -3.22
N THR A 107 -4.70 3.10 -2.82
CA THR A 107 -3.71 2.87 -1.76
C THR A 107 -2.28 3.04 -2.29
N SER A 108 -2.02 2.92 -3.59
CA SER A 108 -0.68 3.01 -4.18
C SER A 108 0.00 4.35 -3.91
N TYR A 109 1.34 4.38 -4.03
CA TYR A 109 2.11 5.58 -3.74
C TYR A 109 1.91 6.69 -4.78
N GLU A 110 2.05 7.94 -4.32
CA GLU A 110 1.93 9.14 -5.15
C GLU A 110 2.78 9.10 -6.43
N PRO A 111 4.07 8.68 -6.43
CA PRO A 111 4.85 8.55 -7.66
C PRO A 111 4.18 7.70 -8.75
N TYR A 112 3.58 6.58 -8.35
CA TYR A 112 2.87 5.69 -9.26
C TYR A 112 1.60 6.35 -9.81
N ILE A 113 0.82 6.98 -8.94
CA ILE A 113 -0.42 7.64 -9.35
C ILE A 113 -0.17 8.88 -10.23
N ARG A 114 0.95 9.59 -10.03
CA ARG A 114 1.39 10.68 -10.92
C ARG A 114 1.71 10.16 -12.31
N ALA A 115 2.56 9.15 -12.41
CA ALA A 115 2.91 8.55 -13.70
C ALA A 115 1.69 7.95 -14.41
N LEU A 116 0.79 7.30 -13.66
CA LEU A 116 -0.47 6.77 -14.19
C LEU A 116 -1.36 7.88 -14.72
N SER A 117 -1.48 9.00 -14.00
CA SER A 117 -2.28 10.15 -14.41
C SER A 117 -1.79 10.72 -15.76
N GLU A 118 -0.48 10.77 -15.99
CA GLU A 118 0.10 11.18 -17.27
C GLU A 118 -0.28 10.22 -18.41
N VAL A 119 -0.13 8.91 -18.19
CA VAL A 119 -0.51 7.87 -19.16
C VAL A 119 -2.00 7.94 -19.52
N LEU A 120 -2.86 8.14 -18.52
CA LEU A 120 -4.31 8.25 -18.68
C LEU A 120 -4.75 9.60 -19.25
N SER A 121 -3.87 10.61 -19.26
CA SER A 121 -4.23 12.01 -19.52
C SER A 121 -5.35 12.49 -18.58
N PHE A 122 -5.28 12.07 -17.31
CA PHE A 122 -6.25 12.34 -16.27
C PHE A 122 -5.67 13.34 -15.25
N PRO A 123 -6.44 14.32 -14.74
CA PRO A 123 -5.90 15.32 -13.84
C PRO A 123 -5.54 14.72 -12.47
N PHE A 124 -4.27 14.86 -12.07
CA PHE A 124 -3.77 14.35 -10.79
C PHE A 124 -4.51 14.93 -9.58
N ASP A 125 -5.01 16.17 -9.66
CA ASP A 125 -5.81 16.81 -8.61
C ASP A 125 -7.16 16.11 -8.36
N TYR A 126 -7.56 15.15 -9.19
CA TYR A 126 -8.73 14.30 -9.01
C TYR A 126 -8.35 12.90 -8.49
N THR A 127 -7.19 12.81 -7.82
CA THR A 127 -6.72 11.56 -7.22
C THR A 127 -6.48 11.71 -5.72
N TYR A 128 -6.70 10.62 -4.98
CA TYR A 128 -6.30 10.44 -3.59
C TYR A 128 -5.38 9.22 -3.55
N CYS A 129 -4.21 9.36 -2.95
CA CYS A 129 -3.18 8.33 -2.94
C CYS A 129 -2.28 8.43 -1.71
N THR A 130 -1.48 7.39 -1.45
CA THR A 130 -0.54 7.37 -0.34
C THR A 130 0.64 8.26 -0.66
N ARG A 131 0.84 9.33 0.12
CA ARG A 131 2.02 10.18 -0.05
C ARG A 131 3.26 9.44 0.41
N LEU A 132 4.26 9.40 -0.46
CA LEU A 132 5.58 8.84 -0.16
C LEU A 132 6.65 9.86 -0.51
N ARG A 133 7.47 10.19 0.48
CA ARG A 133 8.71 10.96 0.34
C ARG A 133 9.76 10.25 1.17
N LEU A 134 10.75 9.66 0.49
CA LEU A 134 11.85 8.97 1.15
C LEU A 134 12.93 9.97 1.59
N GLU A 135 13.10 11.04 0.83
CA GLU A 135 13.90 12.22 1.16
C GLU A 135 13.37 12.85 2.46
N GLY A 136 14.09 12.58 3.55
CA GLY A 136 13.73 13.00 4.91
C GLY A 136 13.89 11.88 5.94
N PHE A 137 13.82 10.62 5.50
CA PHE A 137 14.10 9.49 6.37
C PHE A 137 15.60 9.16 6.39
N TYR A 138 16.21 9.26 7.57
CA TYR A 138 17.59 8.85 7.78
C TYR A 138 17.65 7.47 8.44
N LEU A 139 18.13 6.47 7.69
CA LEU A 139 18.49 5.16 8.22
C LEU A 139 20.01 4.99 8.20
N PRO A 140 20.68 4.91 9.38
CA PRO A 140 22.10 4.59 9.46
C PRO A 140 22.44 3.27 8.79
N GLU A 141 23.68 3.08 8.34
CA GLU A 141 24.08 1.81 7.69
C GLU A 141 23.92 0.59 8.61
N ALA A 142 24.07 0.76 9.93
CA ALA A 142 23.79 -0.30 10.89
C ALA A 142 22.32 -0.76 10.84
N GLU A 143 21.39 0.19 10.79
CA GLU A 143 19.95 -0.09 10.70
C GLU A 143 19.59 -0.70 9.34
N ARG A 144 20.17 -0.18 8.25
CA ARG A 144 20.01 -0.78 6.91
C ARG A 144 20.47 -2.23 6.88
N ARG A 145 21.62 -2.55 7.49
CA ARG A 145 22.10 -3.94 7.61
C ARG A 145 21.12 -4.78 8.41
N ARG A 146 20.61 -4.27 9.53
CA ARG A 146 19.62 -4.99 10.34
C ARG A 146 18.34 -5.28 9.56
N LEU A 147 17.80 -4.31 8.83
CA LEU A 147 16.63 -4.49 7.96
C LEU A 147 16.87 -5.55 6.86
N ARG A 148 18.07 -5.57 6.26
CA ARG A 148 18.43 -6.61 5.28
C ARG A 148 18.52 -8.00 5.89
N GLU A 149 18.99 -8.13 7.14
CA GLU A 149 19.00 -9.40 7.87
C GLU A 149 17.57 -9.85 8.23
N LEU A 150 16.75 -8.93 8.73
CA LEU A 150 15.34 -9.18 9.04
C LEU A 150 14.55 -9.59 7.79
N SER A 151 14.80 -8.96 6.65
CA SER A 151 14.17 -9.35 5.37
C SER A 151 14.47 -10.82 5.02
N LYS A 152 15.73 -11.27 5.16
CA LYS A 152 16.10 -12.68 4.94
C LYS A 152 15.44 -13.61 5.95
N GLU A 153 15.36 -13.19 7.21
CA GLU A 153 14.66 -13.94 8.26
C GLU A 153 13.18 -14.10 7.93
N MET A 154 12.51 -13.01 7.55
CA MET A 154 11.08 -12.97 7.20
C MET A 154 10.79 -13.87 6.01
N VAL A 155 11.61 -13.82 4.96
CA VAL A 155 11.48 -14.71 3.79
C VAL A 155 11.62 -16.19 4.18
N SER A 156 12.27 -16.53 5.29
CA SER A 156 12.35 -17.91 5.80
C SER A 156 11.12 -18.37 6.61
N LEU A 157 10.23 -17.44 7.00
CA LEU A 157 9.02 -17.76 7.75
C LEU A 157 7.99 -18.51 6.88
N PRO A 158 7.15 -19.36 7.49
CA PRO A 158 6.04 -19.97 6.78
C PRO A 158 5.01 -18.90 6.39
N MET A 159 4.33 -19.13 5.26
CA MET A 159 3.23 -18.25 4.85
C MET A 159 2.10 -18.31 5.88
N ILE A 160 1.50 -17.16 6.17
CA ILE A 160 0.41 -17.04 7.14
C ILE A 160 -0.89 -17.47 6.49
N ASP A 161 -1.55 -18.42 7.13
CA ASP A 161 -2.90 -18.84 6.80
C ASP A 161 -3.75 -19.11 8.04
N TRP A 162 -5.07 -19.01 7.90
CA TRP A 162 -6.03 -19.10 8.99
C TRP A 162 -7.33 -19.76 8.54
N PRO A 163 -8.03 -20.48 9.43
CA PRO A 163 -9.34 -21.05 9.10
C PRO A 163 -10.40 -19.95 8.94
N GLU A 164 -11.46 -20.27 8.20
CA GLU A 164 -12.63 -19.39 8.10
C GLU A 164 -13.22 -19.11 9.49
N GLY A 165 -13.51 -17.84 9.77
CA GLY A 165 -14.05 -17.42 11.05
C GLY A 165 -13.03 -17.25 12.19
N ALA A 166 -11.73 -17.37 11.91
CA ALA A 166 -10.68 -17.02 12.88
C ALA A 166 -10.87 -15.60 13.43
N GLN A 167 -10.63 -15.42 14.74
CA GLN A 167 -10.78 -14.14 15.45
C GLN A 167 -9.49 -13.68 16.12
N GLY A 168 -8.40 -14.44 16.00
CA GLY A 168 -7.09 -14.03 16.47
C GLY A 168 -6.07 -15.15 16.47
N LYS A 169 -4.91 -14.87 17.06
CA LYS A 169 -3.73 -15.75 17.08
C LYS A 169 -3.97 -17.16 17.61
N GLU A 170 -4.93 -17.33 18.53
CA GLU A 170 -5.23 -18.63 19.14
C GLU A 170 -5.91 -19.60 18.18
N ASP A 171 -6.54 -19.08 17.12
CA ASP A 171 -7.19 -19.88 16.07
C ASP A 171 -6.21 -20.28 14.96
N LEU A 172 -4.99 -19.74 14.98
CA LEU A 172 -3.96 -20.03 13.99
C LEU A 172 -3.27 -21.36 14.26
N GLY A 173 -2.97 -22.07 13.17
CA GLY A 173 -2.09 -23.23 13.21
C GLY A 173 -0.66 -22.86 13.70
N PRO A 174 0.12 -23.81 14.22
CA PRO A 174 1.42 -23.54 14.86
C PRO A 174 2.41 -22.76 13.99
N HIS A 175 2.42 -23.03 12.67
CA HIS A 175 3.31 -22.36 11.73
C HIS A 175 2.90 -20.89 11.51
N SER A 176 1.63 -20.63 11.21
CA SER A 176 1.10 -19.26 11.04
C SER A 176 1.24 -18.45 12.31
N ARG A 177 0.94 -19.04 13.48
CA ARG A 177 1.09 -18.40 14.78
C ARG A 177 2.53 -17.94 15.01
N LYS A 178 3.50 -18.83 14.77
CA LYS A 178 4.93 -18.49 14.91
C LYS A 178 5.35 -17.37 13.97
N ALA A 179 4.85 -17.36 12.73
CA ALA A 179 5.14 -16.29 11.78
C ALA A 179 4.56 -14.94 12.25
N VAL A 180 3.28 -14.92 12.67
CA VAL A 180 2.62 -13.72 13.21
C VAL A 180 3.35 -13.20 14.45
N GLU A 181 3.67 -14.06 15.42
CA GLU A 181 4.40 -13.67 16.64
C GLU A 181 5.77 -13.07 16.30
N ARG A 182 6.48 -13.66 15.33
CA ARG A 182 7.79 -13.12 14.94
C ARG A 182 7.68 -11.79 14.21
N LEU A 183 6.72 -11.65 13.31
CA LEU A 183 6.45 -10.37 12.65
C LEU A 183 6.02 -9.30 13.67
N ASP A 184 5.24 -9.68 14.69
CA ASP A 184 4.86 -8.78 15.77
C ASP A 184 6.07 -8.25 16.53
N GLU A 185 7.02 -9.13 16.85
CA GLU A 185 8.28 -8.74 17.47
C GLU A 185 9.10 -7.82 16.57
N ILE A 186 9.24 -8.15 15.29
CA ILE A 186 9.99 -7.34 14.33
C ILE A 186 9.39 -5.95 14.24
N PHE A 187 8.11 -5.81 13.90
CA PHE A 187 7.52 -4.51 13.62
C PHE A 187 7.26 -3.70 14.89
N TRP A 188 6.65 -4.31 15.91
CA TRP A 188 6.10 -3.56 17.05
C TRP A 188 7.02 -3.51 18.26
N ARG A 189 8.15 -4.24 18.24
CA ARG A 189 9.17 -4.15 19.30
C ARG A 189 10.54 -3.74 18.77
N GLU A 190 11.06 -4.40 17.73
CA GLU A 190 12.39 -4.08 17.22
C GLU A 190 12.37 -2.77 16.42
N LEU A 191 11.56 -2.70 15.36
CA LEU A 191 11.59 -1.56 14.43
C LEU A 191 11.00 -0.30 15.06
N LEU A 192 9.92 -0.39 15.84
CA LEU A 192 9.38 0.77 16.57
C LEU A 192 10.34 1.35 17.63
N CYS A 193 11.35 0.60 18.08
CA CYS A 193 12.37 1.09 19.01
C CYS A 193 13.71 1.42 18.32
N SER A 194 13.72 1.54 17.00
CA SER A 194 14.90 1.83 16.17
C SER A 194 14.70 3.10 15.34
N GLU A 195 15.70 3.45 14.53
CA GLU A 195 15.59 4.53 13.55
C GLU A 195 14.55 4.25 12.46
N SER A 196 14.11 3.00 12.26
CA SER A 196 13.01 2.66 11.34
C SER A 196 11.65 3.15 11.82
N ALA A 197 11.50 3.45 13.11
CA ALA A 197 10.24 3.90 13.70
C ALA A 197 9.71 5.18 13.02
N GLN A 198 10.61 6.13 12.72
CA GLN A 198 10.24 7.37 12.03
C GLN A 198 9.65 7.11 10.63
N VAL A 199 10.14 6.07 9.94
CA VAL A 199 9.68 5.69 8.60
C VAL A 199 8.31 5.05 8.69
N LEU A 200 8.15 4.09 9.61
CA LEU A 200 6.88 3.41 9.85
C LEU A 200 5.78 4.39 10.29
N MET A 201 6.11 5.40 11.10
CA MET A 201 5.15 6.42 11.54
C MET A 201 4.94 7.54 10.51
N GLY A 202 5.87 7.75 9.59
CA GLY A 202 5.84 8.84 8.61
C GLY A 202 5.08 8.51 7.32
N VAL A 203 4.71 7.25 7.11
CA VAL A 203 3.92 6.81 5.95
C VAL A 203 2.51 6.45 6.41
N ASP A 204 1.52 7.09 5.80
CA ASP A 204 0.11 6.90 6.13
C ASP A 204 -0.68 6.44 4.89
N PRO A 205 -0.88 5.12 4.71
CA PRO A 205 -1.55 4.60 3.53
C PRO A 205 -3.02 5.02 3.42
N VAL A 206 -3.48 5.27 2.20
CA VAL A 206 -4.91 5.46 1.90
C VAL A 206 -5.60 4.08 1.85
N GLY A 207 -5.72 3.46 3.03
CA GLY A 207 -6.40 2.19 3.28
C GLY A 207 -7.92 2.34 3.44
N GLY A 208 -8.61 1.29 3.88
CA GLY A 208 -10.09 1.22 3.89
C GLY A 208 -10.80 2.45 4.49
N GLU A 209 -10.46 2.84 5.72
CA GLU A 209 -11.06 4.02 6.37
C GLU A 209 -10.70 5.33 5.66
N ALA A 210 -9.45 5.47 5.23
CA ALA A 210 -9.00 6.66 4.50
C ALA A 210 -9.66 6.79 3.13
N LYS A 211 -9.97 5.67 2.44
CA LYS A 211 -10.78 5.68 1.21
C LYS A 211 -12.19 6.18 1.48
N ALA A 212 -12.81 5.77 2.58
CA ALA A 212 -14.13 6.27 2.97
C ALA A 212 -14.12 7.78 3.28
N GLU A 213 -13.09 8.28 3.97
CA GLU A 213 -12.90 9.72 4.19
C GLU A 213 -12.63 10.50 2.90
N ALA A 214 -11.85 9.93 1.97
CA ALA A 214 -11.63 10.52 0.65
C ALA A 214 -12.94 10.65 -0.15
N ILE A 215 -13.83 9.66 -0.09
CA ILE A 215 -15.17 9.76 -0.72
C ILE A 215 -15.99 10.90 -0.09
N LYS A 216 -15.98 11.05 1.24
CA LYS A 216 -16.65 12.17 1.91
C LYS A 216 -16.09 13.51 1.46
N ASP A 217 -14.77 13.60 1.30
CA ASP A 217 -14.11 14.81 0.83
C ASP A 217 -14.47 15.15 -0.63
N VAL A 218 -14.46 14.15 -1.52
CA VAL A 218 -14.94 14.26 -2.91
C VAL A 218 -16.34 14.83 -2.97
N VAL A 219 -17.27 14.27 -2.18
CA VAL A 219 -18.66 14.71 -2.12
C VAL A 219 -18.78 16.17 -1.67
N ARG A 220 -17.99 16.59 -0.66
CA ARG A 220 -17.93 17.99 -0.24
C ARG A 220 -17.38 18.89 -1.34
N ARG A 221 -16.26 18.50 -1.97
CA ARG A 221 -15.56 19.27 -3.00
C ARG A 221 -16.44 19.56 -4.22
N VAL A 222 -17.28 18.61 -4.61
CA VAL A 222 -18.16 18.73 -5.78
C VAL A 222 -19.57 19.20 -5.44
N GLY A 223 -19.89 19.41 -4.15
CA GLY A 223 -21.24 19.81 -3.71
C GLY A 223 -22.31 18.74 -3.98
N SER A 224 -21.97 17.46 -3.77
CA SER A 224 -22.88 16.33 -3.96
C SER A 224 -23.34 15.70 -2.62
N SER A 225 -23.93 14.51 -2.66
CA SER A 225 -24.25 13.69 -1.49
C SER A 225 -23.72 12.25 -1.67
N LEU A 226 -23.56 11.52 -0.56
CA LEU A 226 -23.05 10.13 -0.62
C LEU A 226 -23.93 9.19 -1.45
N GLY A 227 -25.25 9.43 -1.48
CA GLY A 227 -26.18 8.63 -2.29
C GLY A 227 -26.05 8.83 -3.81
N GLU A 228 -25.28 9.83 -4.24
CA GLU A 228 -25.02 10.14 -5.65
C GLU A 228 -23.66 9.61 -6.12
N VAL A 229 -22.88 8.97 -5.24
CA VAL A 229 -21.59 8.37 -5.57
C VAL A 229 -21.80 7.01 -6.23
N ILE A 230 -21.13 6.81 -7.36
CA ILE A 230 -21.06 5.54 -8.07
C ILE A 230 -19.62 5.02 -7.89
N CYS A 231 -19.48 3.83 -7.33
CA CYS A 231 -18.20 3.13 -7.15
C CYS A 231 -18.15 1.88 -8.04
#